data_AF-A0A1V4LYS9-F1
#
_entry.id   AF-A0A1V4LYS9-F1
#
_cell.length_a   1.000
_cell.length_b   1.000
_cell.length_c   1.000
_cell.angle_alpha   90.00
_cell.angle_beta   90.00
_cell.angle_gamma   90.00
#
_symmetry.space_group_name_H-M   'P 1'
#
loop_
_entity.id
_entity.type
_entity.pdbx_description
1 polymer ?
#
loop_
_entity_poly.entity_id
_entity_poly.type
_entity_poly.pdbx_seq_one_letter_code
_entity_poly.pdbx_strand_id
1 'polypeptide(L)'
;MRERGITSNAVVYHKALIDRRHFHKLINDKVVPKKETVLAIAIALELDLNQTQQLLETVGYTFTPSSRRDLIIKFFIHKGICDRYVIDATLIDLGEESLTG
;
A
#
# COMPACT_ATOMS: atom_id res chain seq x y z
N MET A 1 0.53 -22.02 -9.55
CA MET A 1 0.02 -20.92 -8.72
C MET A 1 1.10 -20.63 -7.69
N ARG A 2 1.68 -19.43 -7.65
CA ARG A 2 2.75 -19.11 -6.68
C ARG A 2 2.10 -18.98 -5.30
N GLU A 3 2.30 -19.97 -4.44
CA GLU A 3 2.14 -19.83 -3.00
C GLU A 3 3.13 -18.76 -2.56
N ARG A 4 2.66 -17.50 -2.41
CA ARG A 4 3.44 -16.46 -1.75
C ARG A 4 3.63 -16.96 -0.32
N GLY A 5 4.85 -17.38 0.00
CA GLY A 5 5.23 -17.90 1.30
C GLY A 5 4.69 -17.00 2.40
N ILE A 6 4.22 -17.61 3.48
CA ILE A 6 3.51 -16.97 4.59
C ILE A 6 4.25 -15.69 5.01
N THR A 7 3.83 -14.53 4.48
CA THR A 7 4.36 -13.24 4.90
C THR A 7 3.80 -13.01 6.28
N SER A 8 4.65 -13.09 7.30
CA SER A 8 4.19 -12.88 8.67
C SER A 8 3.62 -11.47 8.82
N ASN A 9 2.59 -11.31 9.65
CA ASN A 9 2.02 -10.01 9.96
C ASN A 9 3.10 -8.99 10.38
N ALA A 10 4.17 -9.46 11.04
CA ALA A 10 5.33 -8.67 11.40
C ALA A 10 6.04 -8.04 10.20
N VAL A 11 6.32 -8.85 9.17
CA VAL A 11 6.96 -8.35 7.95
C VAL A 11 6.06 -7.33 7.25
N VAL A 12 4.75 -7.56 7.20
CA VAL A 12 3.81 -6.67 6.53
C VAL A 12 3.77 -5.29 7.17
N TYR A 13 3.52 -5.19 8.49
CA TYR A 13 3.42 -3.86 9.11
C TYR A 13 4.76 -3.13 9.15
N HIS A 14 5.89 -3.84 9.24
CA HIS A 14 7.21 -3.23 9.12
C HIS A 14 7.48 -2.68 7.72
N LYS A 15 7.23 -3.46 6.66
CA LYS A 15 7.38 -3.00 5.27
C LYS A 15 6.41 -1.88 4.91
N ALA A 16 5.20 -1.92 5.46
CA ALA A 16 4.19 -0.89 5.25
C ALA A 16 4.46 0.39 6.05
N LEU A 17 5.47 0.41 6.94
CA LEU A 17 5.75 1.51 7.86
C LEU A 17 4.53 1.86 8.74
N ILE A 18 3.78 0.84 9.17
CA ILE A 18 2.59 0.98 10.01
C ILE A 18 2.89 0.43 11.42
N ASP A 19 2.45 1.15 12.45
CA ASP A 19 2.53 0.68 13.82
C ASP A 19 1.76 -0.64 14.02
N ARG A 20 2.34 -1.59 14.77
CA ARG A 20 1.74 -2.91 15.03
C ARG A 20 0.33 -2.82 15.63
N ARG A 21 0.06 -1.86 16.52
CA ARG A 21 -1.27 -1.67 17.13
C ARG A 21 -2.26 -1.17 16.08
N HIS A 22 -1.84 -0.25 15.21
CA HIS A 22 -2.67 0.21 14.10
C HIS A 22 -2.97 -0.93 13.13
N PHE A 23 -1.95 -1.68 12.69
CA PHE A 23 -2.12 -2.86 11.84
C PHE A 23 -3.07 -3.90 12.46
N HIS A 24 -2.92 -4.17 13.76
CA HIS A 24 -3.80 -5.10 14.45
C HIS A 24 -5.26 -4.61 14.49
N LYS A 25 -5.52 -3.30 14.53
CA LYS A 25 -6.90 -2.78 14.41
C LYS A 25 -7.45 -2.99 13.00
N LEU A 26 -6.61 -2.83 11.98
CA LEU A 26 -7.00 -3.02 10.57
C LEU A 26 -7.42 -4.46 10.29
N ILE A 27 -6.58 -5.44 10.62
CA ILE A 27 -6.86 -6.86 10.31
C ILE A 27 -8.02 -7.46 11.13
N ASN A 28 -8.48 -6.76 12.17
CA ASN A 28 -9.61 -7.17 12.99
C ASN A 28 -10.85 -6.30 12.73
N ASP A 29 -10.88 -5.56 11.62
CA ASP A 29 -11.99 -4.69 11.19
C ASP A 29 -12.43 -3.68 12.27
N LYS A 30 -11.51 -3.28 13.16
CA LYS A 30 -11.80 -2.34 14.27
C LYS A 30 -11.69 -0.89 13.85
N VAL A 31 -11.18 -0.61 12.65
CA VAL A 31 -11.03 0.73 12.10
C VAL A 31 -11.09 0.67 10.58
N VAL A 32 -11.72 1.66 9.96
CA VAL A 32 -11.69 1.81 8.50
C VAL A 32 -10.31 2.38 8.12
N PRO A 33 -9.49 1.67 7.34
CA PRO A 33 -8.21 2.22 6.87
C PRO A 33 -8.44 3.43 5.98
N LYS A 34 -7.47 4.36 5.99
CA LYS A 34 -7.37 5.34 4.92
C LYS A 34 -6.87 4.68 3.64
N LYS A 35 -7.14 5.29 2.48
CA LYS A 35 -6.67 4.80 1.18
C LYS A 35 -5.16 4.60 1.16
N GLU A 36 -4.41 5.53 1.74
CA GLU A 36 -2.95 5.47 1.78
C GLU A 36 -2.45 4.29 2.61
N THR A 37 -3.14 3.96 3.70
CA THR A 37 -2.85 2.79 4.54
C THR A 37 -3.07 1.48 3.78
N VAL A 38 -4.11 1.42 2.94
CA VAL A 38 -4.38 0.24 2.10
C VAL A 38 -3.33 0.10 1.01
N LEU A 39 -2.95 1.20 0.36
CA LEU A 39 -1.87 1.23 -0.63
C LEU A 39 -0.52 0.82 -0.02
N ALA A 40 -0.23 1.30 1.19
CA ALA A 40 0.94 0.91 1.97
C ALA A 40 1.03 -0.61 2.19
N ILE A 41 -0.10 -1.23 2.55
CA ILE A 41 -0.21 -2.68 2.75
C ILE A 41 -0.06 -3.42 1.41
N ALA A 42 -0.69 -2.92 0.34
CA ALA A 42 -0.58 -3.51 -1.00
C ALA A 42 0.88 -3.56 -1.48
N ILE A 43 1.63 -2.48 -1.26
CA ILE A 43 3.06 -2.39 -1.57
C ILE A 43 3.85 -3.35 -0.69
N ALA A 44 3.60 -3.39 0.62
CA ALA A 44 4.30 -4.30 1.54
C ALA A 44 4.08 -5.79 1.22
N LEU A 45 2.91 -6.12 0.67
CA LEU A 45 2.54 -7.44 0.18
C LEU A 45 3.01 -7.72 -1.26
N GLU A 46 3.65 -6.73 -1.90
CA GLU A 46 4.17 -6.81 -3.27
C GLU A 46 3.09 -7.26 -4.26
N LEU A 47 1.88 -6.71 -4.08
CA LEU A 47 0.72 -6.99 -4.92
C LEU A 47 0.92 -6.39 -6.32
N ASP A 48 0.40 -7.08 -7.33
CA ASP A 48 0.29 -6.48 -8.66
C ASP A 48 -0.85 -5.44 -8.72
N LEU A 49 -0.98 -4.77 -9.87
CA LEU A 49 -1.96 -3.70 -10.02
C LEU A 49 -3.41 -4.20 -9.89
N ASN A 50 -3.72 -5.41 -10.38
CA ASN A 50 -5.06 -5.99 -10.30
C ASN A 50 -5.39 -6.39 -8.86
N GLN A 51 -4.45 -7.03 -8.16
CA GLN A 51 -4.58 -7.39 -6.76
C GLN A 51 -4.72 -6.16 -5.86
N THR A 52 -3.97 -5.09 -6.16
CA THR A 52 -4.06 -3.82 -5.44
C THR A 52 -5.43 -3.17 -5.66
N GLN A 53 -5.92 -3.16 -6.89
CA GLN A 53 -7.26 -2.66 -7.22
C GLN A 53 -8.34 -3.43 -6.44
N GLN A 54 -8.27 -4.77 -6.44
CA GLN A 54 -9.21 -5.61 -5.68
C GLN A 54 -9.16 -5.29 -4.18
N LEU A 55 -7.96 -5.11 -3.61
CA LEU A 55 -7.82 -4.75 -2.20
C LEU A 55 -8.42 -3.37 -1.90
N LEU A 56 -8.23 -2.37 -2.77
CA LEU A 56 -8.85 -1.06 -2.61
C LEU A 56 -10.38 -1.16 -2.66
N GLU A 57 -10.92 -1.95 -3.59
CA GLU A 57 -12.36 -2.12 -3.75
C GLU A 57 -13.01 -2.78 -2.52
N THR A 58 -12.32 -3.70 -1.83
CA THR A 58 -12.84 -4.32 -0.59
C THR A 58 -13.16 -3.33 0.53
N VAL A 59 -12.51 -2.16 0.53
CA VAL A 59 -12.72 -1.09 1.52
C VAL A 59 -13.36 0.16 0.90
N GLY A 60 -13.89 0.06 -0.32
CA GLY A 60 -14.60 1.14 -0.99
C GLY A 60 -13.71 2.22 -1.63
N TYR A 61 -12.43 1.92 -1.87
CA TYR A 61 -11.52 2.81 -2.59
C TYR A 61 -11.28 2.36 -4.02
N THR A 62 -10.80 3.29 -4.84
CA THR A 62 -10.30 3.00 -6.17
C THR A 62 -9.16 3.94 -6.52
N PHE A 63 -8.37 3.60 -7.53
CA PHE A 63 -7.40 4.54 -8.06
C PHE A 63 -8.10 5.68 -8.80
N THR A 64 -7.74 6.91 -8.46
CA THR A 64 -8.24 8.14 -9.05
C THR A 64 -7.40 8.49 -10.28
N PRO A 65 -7.96 8.52 -11.51
CA PRO A 65 -7.18 8.74 -12.73
C PRO A 65 -6.46 10.10 -12.79
N SER A 66 -7.03 11.14 -12.16
CA SER A 66 -6.47 12.48 -12.08
C SER A 66 -5.49 12.69 -10.92
N SER A 67 -5.34 11.71 -10.02
CA SER A 67 -4.44 11.80 -8.88
C SER A 67 -3.01 11.49 -9.35
N ARG A 68 -2.13 12.49 -9.25
CA ARG A 68 -0.70 12.32 -9.56
C ARG A 68 -0.08 11.25 -8.65
N ARG A 69 -0.42 11.26 -7.36
CA ARG A 69 -0.05 10.22 -6.39
C ARG A 69 -0.42 8.82 -6.86
N ASP A 70 -1.65 8.64 -7.32
CA ASP A 70 -2.13 7.34 -7.79
C ASP A 70 -1.37 6.87 -9.04
N LEU A 71 -1.06 7.78 -9.97
CA LEU A 71 -0.26 7.47 -11.14
C LEU A 71 1.17 7.04 -10.77
N ILE A 72 1.79 7.72 -9.81
CA ILE A 72 3.12 7.37 -9.29
C ILE A 72 3.09 5.96 -8.67
N ILE A 73 2.13 5.69 -7.78
CA ILE A 73 2.02 4.39 -7.12
C ILE A 73 1.74 3.26 -8.13
N LYS A 74 0.83 3.49 -9.09
CA LYS A 74 0.57 2.55 -10.18
C LYS A 74 1.84 2.23 -10.97
N PHE A 75 2.65 3.24 -11.27
CA PHE A 75 3.90 3.06 -11.98
C PHE A 75 4.86 2.15 -11.21
N PHE A 76 5.06 2.39 -9.92
CA PHE A 76 5.93 1.57 -9.07
C PHE A 76 5.45 0.12 -8.96
N ILE A 77 4.16 -0.08 -8.69
CA ILE A 77 3.54 -1.43 -8.65
C ILE A 77 3.71 -2.14 -9.99
N HIS A 78 3.46 -1.45 -11.10
CA HIS A 78 3.62 -2.02 -12.44
C HIS A 78 5.07 -2.39 -12.76
N LYS A 79 6.04 -1.64 -12.23
CA LYS A 79 7.48 -1.95 -12.34
C LYS A 79 7.96 -3.03 -11.36
N GLY A 80 7.10 -3.48 -10.44
CA GLY A 80 7.47 -4.43 -9.39
C GLY A 80 8.39 -3.84 -8.32
N ILE A 81 8.53 -2.51 -8.28
CA ILE A 81 9.35 -1.81 -7.30
C ILE A 81 8.44 -1.48 -6.11
N CYS A 82 8.47 -2.34 -5.10
CA CYS A 82 7.60 -2.25 -3.92
C CYS A 82 8.36 -1.82 -2.65
N ASP A 83 9.35 -0.95 -2.82
CA ASP A 83 10.11 -0.36 -1.70
C ASP A 83 9.43 0.96 -1.27
N ARG A 84 8.93 0.98 -0.03
CA ARG A 84 8.23 2.15 0.51
C ARG A 84 9.10 3.38 0.64
N TYR A 85 10.39 3.24 0.95
CA TYR A 85 11.29 4.39 1.06
C TYR A 85 11.51 5.05 -0.30
N VAL A 86 11.66 4.25 -1.36
CA VAL A 86 11.81 4.75 -2.73
C VAL A 86 10.54 5.44 -3.21
N ILE A 87 9.38 4.83 -2.95
CA ILE A 87 8.09 5.40 -3.35
C ILE A 87 7.82 6.71 -2.60
N ASP A 88 8.01 6.74 -1.28
CA ASP A 88 7.77 7.93 -0.47
C ASP A 88 8.75 9.06 -0.82
N ALA A 89 10.03 8.76 -1.07
CA ALA A 89 10.99 9.75 -1.56
C ALA A 89 10.56 10.34 -2.91
N THR A 90 10.11 9.50 -3.84
CA THR A 90 9.65 9.96 -5.16
C THR A 90 8.38 10.80 -5.08
N LEU A 91 7.45 10.46 -4.17
CA LEU A 91 6.26 11.27 -3.92
C LEU A 91 6.67 12.67 -3.43
N ILE A 92 7.56 12.73 -2.44
CA ILE A 92 8.06 14.00 -1.87
C ILE A 92 8.77 14.85 -2.93
N ASP A 93 9.66 14.25 -3.73
CA ASP A 93 10.39 14.95 -4.81
C ASP A 93 9.44 15.54 -5.86
N LEU A 94 8.26 14.95 -6.04
CA LEU A 94 7.22 15.41 -6.97
C LEU A 94 6.18 16.34 -6.31
N GLY A 95 6.38 16.71 -5.05
CA GLY A 95 5.53 17.63 -4.29
C GLY A 95 4.28 16.99 -3.65
N GLU A 96 4.27 15.66 -3.52
CA GLU A 96 3.21 14.89 -2.86
C GLU A 96 3.61 14.50 -1.42
N GLU A 97 2.62 14.16 -0.59
CA GLU A 97 2.86 13.59 0.74
C GLU A 97 3.20 12.09 0.67
N SER A 98 3.98 11.60 1.63
CA SER A 98 4.26 10.16 1.81
C SER A 98 2.99 9.36 2.12
N LEU A 99 3.02 8.07 1.81
CA LEU A 99 1.88 7.16 2.03
C LEU A 99 1.49 6.96 3.50
N THR A 100 2.42 7.13 4.44
CA THR A 100 2.14 7.08 5.87
C THR A 100 2.98 8.17 6.54
N GLY A 101 2.35 9.31 6.80
CA GLY A 101 2.94 10.41 7.58
C GLY A 101 3.05 10.08 9.05
#